data_AF-A0A2U1Q4L2-F1
#
_entry.id   AF-A0A2U1Q4L2-F1
#
_cell.length_a   1.000
_cell.length_b   1.000
_cell.length_c   1.000
_cell.angle_alpha   90.00
_cell.angle_beta   90.00
_cell.angle_gamma   90.00
#
_symmetry.space_group_name_H-M   'P 1'
#
loop_
_entity.id
_entity.type
_entity.pdbx_description
1 polymer ?
#
loop_
_entity_poly.entity_id
_entity_poly.type
_entity_poly.pdbx_seq_one_letter_code
_entity_poly.pdbx_strand_id
1 'polypeptide(L)'
;MVCVEGVMTDYIFGKKKATEVAHSIWKHVVKKGDAVVDATCGNGYDTLAMLNMVADESCNGRVYSLDIQESALQNTASLLDGLPDPDKKEMVKLIATCHSKMEVVIPRGVNVRLVAFNLGYLPGGDKTLITKSDTTQLAMEAASRIVASGGLISMLVYVGHPGGMEEYDTVEGFASQLSVNDWICCKLQMLNRPLAPILVLVCKR
;
A
#
# COMPACT_ATOMS: atom_id res chain seq x y z
N MET A 1 4.97 -2.49 -21.91
CA MET A 1 4.33 -1.78 -20.77
C MET A 1 2.87 -2.22 -20.73
N VAL A 2 2.39 -2.82 -19.64
CA VAL A 2 0.98 -3.24 -19.56
C VAL A 2 0.13 -1.99 -19.31
N CYS A 3 -0.83 -1.70 -20.20
CA CYS A 3 -1.74 -0.57 -20.06
C CYS A 3 -2.75 -0.81 -18.91
N VAL A 4 -3.10 0.22 -18.14
CA VAL A 4 -4.12 0.14 -17.06
C VAL A 4 -5.43 -0.43 -17.58
N GLU A 5 -5.83 -0.03 -18.79
CA GLU A 5 -7.05 -0.49 -19.44
C GLU A 5 -7.07 -2.02 -19.61
N GLY A 6 -5.95 -2.61 -20.01
CA GLY A 6 -5.82 -4.06 -20.15
C GLY A 6 -5.92 -4.77 -18.80
N VAL A 7 -5.22 -4.27 -17.78
CA VAL A 7 -5.28 -4.84 -16.42
C VAL A 7 -6.68 -4.75 -15.84
N MET A 8 -7.36 -3.62 -16.02
CA MET A 8 -8.73 -3.41 -15.55
C MET A 8 -9.72 -4.32 -16.28
N THR A 9 -9.57 -4.47 -17.61
CA THR A 9 -10.38 -5.38 -18.41
C THR A 9 -10.23 -6.83 -17.94
N ASP A 10 -8.99 -7.27 -17.70
CA ASP A 10 -8.73 -8.61 -17.18
C ASP A 10 -9.25 -8.80 -15.75
N TYR A 11 -9.21 -7.77 -14.91
CA TYR A 11 -9.85 -7.80 -13.58
C TYR A 11 -11.37 -7.98 -13.70
N ILE A 12 -12.03 -7.21 -14.58
CA ILE A 12 -13.48 -7.34 -14.84
C ILE A 12 -13.84 -8.74 -15.35
N PHE A 13 -13.00 -9.33 -16.21
CA PHE A 13 -13.16 -10.71 -16.68
C PHE A 13 -12.71 -11.78 -15.66
N GLY A 14 -12.30 -11.38 -14.45
CA GLY A 14 -11.91 -12.29 -13.37
C GLY A 14 -10.58 -13.01 -13.62
N LYS A 15 -9.73 -12.52 -14.52
CA LYS A 15 -8.42 -13.07 -14.90
C LYS A 15 -7.27 -12.48 -14.09
N LYS A 16 -7.45 -11.31 -13.48
CA LYS A 16 -6.44 -10.64 -12.63
C LYS A 16 -6.98 -10.32 -11.25
N LYS A 17 -6.05 -10.16 -10.30
CA LYS A 17 -6.34 -9.79 -8.90
C LYS A 17 -6.41 -8.29 -8.70
N ALA A 18 -7.11 -7.84 -7.66
CA ALA A 18 -7.18 -6.42 -7.29
C ALA A 18 -5.79 -5.82 -7.00
N THR A 19 -4.85 -6.59 -6.44
CA THR A 19 -3.46 -6.17 -6.24
C THR A 19 -2.77 -5.78 -7.55
N GLU A 20 -3.04 -6.50 -8.65
CA GLU A 20 -2.46 -6.16 -9.95
C GLU A 20 -3.03 -4.87 -10.52
N VAL A 21 -4.32 -4.61 -10.28
CA VAL A 21 -4.96 -3.33 -10.62
C VAL A 21 -4.30 -2.20 -9.83
N ALA A 22 -4.14 -2.37 -8.52
CA ALA A 22 -3.47 -1.40 -7.65
C ALA A 22 -2.05 -1.09 -8.17
N HIS A 23 -1.22 -2.12 -8.40
CA HIS A 23 0.12 -1.95 -8.95
C HIS A 23 0.14 -1.24 -10.31
N SER A 24 -0.83 -1.53 -11.18
CA SER A 24 -0.93 -0.85 -12.47
C SER A 24 -1.22 0.63 -12.32
N ILE A 25 -2.05 1.01 -11.35
CA ILE A 25 -2.36 2.41 -11.05
C ILE A 25 -1.15 3.10 -10.40
N TRP A 26 -0.50 2.43 -9.43
CA TRP A 26 0.68 2.96 -8.76
C TRP A 26 1.79 3.35 -9.74
N LYS A 27 2.03 2.53 -10.78
CA LYS A 27 3.00 2.82 -11.85
C LYS A 27 2.74 4.10 -12.64
N HIS A 28 1.51 4.61 -12.63
CA HIS A 28 1.15 5.87 -13.29
C HIS A 28 1.27 7.08 -12.35
N VAL A 29 1.24 6.85 -11.04
CA VAL A 29 1.33 7.90 -10.02
C VAL A 29 2.78 8.09 -9.56
N VAL A 30 3.49 6.99 -9.33
CA VAL A 30 4.87 6.96 -8.82
C VAL A 30 5.87 7.19 -9.95
N LYS A 31 6.77 8.14 -9.74
CA LYS A 31 7.90 8.44 -10.62
C LYS A 31 9.20 7.97 -9.98
N LYS A 32 10.23 7.90 -10.83
CA LYS A 32 11.61 7.70 -10.39
C LYS A 32 12.03 8.81 -9.44
N GLY A 33 12.74 8.46 -8.38
CA GLY A 33 13.15 9.39 -7.33
C GLY A 33 12.07 9.75 -6.29
N ASP A 34 10.82 9.29 -6.45
CA ASP A 34 9.77 9.55 -5.45
C ASP A 34 10.03 8.76 -4.15
N ALA A 35 9.44 9.25 -3.05
CA ALA A 35 9.31 8.50 -1.81
C ALA A 35 7.92 7.83 -1.73
N VAL A 36 7.89 6.58 -1.28
CA VAL A 36 6.67 5.77 -1.15
C VAL A 36 6.69 4.97 0.15
N VAL A 37 5.50 4.62 0.64
CA VAL A 37 5.32 3.90 1.91
C VAL A 37 4.50 2.62 1.65
N ASP A 38 5.08 1.48 2.02
CA ASP A 38 4.37 0.22 2.19
C ASP A 38 4.04 0.07 3.68
N ALA A 39 2.79 0.32 4.05
CA ALA A 39 2.37 0.37 5.44
C ALA A 39 2.15 -1.02 6.08
N THR A 40 2.23 -2.08 5.29
CA THR A 40 1.97 -3.47 5.71
C THR A 40 2.80 -4.43 4.86
N CYS A 41 4.12 -4.41 5.04
CA CYS A 41 5.02 -4.98 4.02
C CYS A 41 4.90 -6.50 3.86
N GLY A 42 4.56 -7.21 4.94
CA GLY A 42 4.30 -8.65 4.89
C GLY A 42 5.44 -9.44 4.24
N ASN A 43 5.14 -10.17 3.17
CA ASN A 43 6.15 -10.94 2.42
C ASN A 43 7.00 -10.09 1.44
N GLY A 44 6.80 -8.78 1.40
CA GLY A 44 7.64 -7.83 0.68
C GLY A 44 7.31 -7.63 -0.79
N TYR A 45 6.25 -8.25 -1.33
CA TYR A 45 5.92 -8.12 -2.76
C TYR A 45 5.52 -6.69 -3.16
N ASP A 46 4.76 -6.00 -2.32
CA ASP A 46 4.37 -4.60 -2.57
C ASP A 46 5.60 -3.68 -2.42
N THR A 47 6.42 -3.88 -1.38
CA THR A 47 7.72 -3.24 -1.20
C THR A 47 8.63 -3.40 -2.43
N LEU A 48 8.77 -4.61 -2.96
CA LEU A 48 9.59 -4.88 -4.15
C LEU A 48 8.99 -4.20 -5.40
N ALA A 49 7.67 -4.22 -5.56
CA ALA A 49 7.02 -3.54 -6.66
C ALA A 49 7.28 -2.02 -6.60
N MET A 50 7.13 -1.42 -5.41
CA MET A 50 7.42 -0.02 -5.15
C MET A 50 8.88 0.34 -5.39
N LEU A 51 9.82 -0.50 -4.95
CA LEU A 51 11.24 -0.30 -5.20
C LEU A 51 11.53 -0.21 -6.70
N ASN A 52 10.97 -1.14 -7.49
CA ASN A 52 11.09 -1.12 -8.94
C ASN A 52 10.46 0.13 -9.59
N MET A 53 9.44 0.73 -8.97
CA MET A 53 8.83 1.97 -9.44
C MET A 53 9.74 3.17 -9.18
N VAL A 54 10.29 3.31 -7.97
CA VAL A 54 11.08 4.49 -7.57
C VAL A 54 12.55 4.46 -7.98
N ALA A 55 13.13 3.26 -8.12
CA ALA A 55 14.57 3.11 -8.35
C ALA A 55 15.02 3.58 -9.74
N ASP A 56 16.01 4.47 -9.77
CA ASP A 56 16.79 4.86 -10.94
C ASP A 56 18.28 4.93 -10.58
N GLU A 57 19.12 5.30 -11.54
CA GLU A 57 20.58 5.43 -11.37
C GLU A 57 20.97 6.54 -10.37
N SER A 58 20.05 7.45 -10.02
CA SER A 58 20.32 8.54 -9.09
C SER A 58 20.21 8.11 -7.62
N CYS A 59 19.63 6.93 -7.36
CA CYS A 59 19.40 6.38 -6.02
C CYS A 59 18.67 7.33 -5.05
N ASN A 60 17.89 8.29 -5.58
CA ASN A 60 17.19 9.30 -4.78
C ASN A 60 15.83 8.83 -4.26
N GLY A 61 15.24 7.81 -4.90
CA GLY A 61 13.96 7.25 -4.47
C GLY A 61 14.05 6.59 -3.09
N ARG A 62 12.90 6.46 -2.43
CA ARG A 62 12.85 5.81 -1.12
C ARG A 62 11.59 5.00 -0.94
N VAL A 63 11.72 3.80 -0.39
CA VAL A 63 10.61 2.96 0.05
C VAL A 63 10.70 2.82 1.56
N TYR A 64 9.64 3.17 2.27
CA TYR A 64 9.52 2.92 3.70
C TYR A 64 8.54 1.77 3.92
N SER A 65 9.01 0.66 4.45
CA SER A 65 8.22 -0.55 4.62
C SER A 65 8.02 -0.84 6.10
N LEU A 66 6.76 -0.87 6.54
CA LEU A 66 6.37 -1.01 7.94
C LEU A 66 5.69 -2.35 8.15
N ASP A 67 6.02 -3.01 9.25
CA ASP A 67 5.27 -4.13 9.78
C ASP A 67 5.51 -4.27 11.29
N ILE A 68 4.55 -4.82 12.02
CA ILE A 68 4.70 -5.12 13.45
C ILE A 68 5.40 -6.46 13.68
N GLN A 69 5.36 -7.34 12.68
CA GLN A 69 5.91 -8.69 12.77
C GLN A 69 7.36 -8.70 12.26
N GLU A 70 8.27 -9.13 13.12
CA GLU A 70 9.67 -9.33 12.75
C GLU A 70 9.81 -10.32 11.59
N SER A 71 8.96 -11.36 11.54
CA SER A 71 8.94 -12.34 10.45
C SER A 71 8.60 -11.71 9.09
N ALA A 72 7.70 -10.73 9.04
CA ALA A 72 7.38 -9.99 7.81
C ALA A 72 8.58 -9.17 7.32
N LEU A 73 9.26 -8.48 8.24
CA LEU A 73 10.46 -7.70 7.91
C LEU A 73 11.59 -8.62 7.41
N GLN A 74 11.78 -9.78 8.04
CA GLN A 74 12.75 -10.79 7.62
C GLN A 74 12.42 -11.38 6.23
N ASN A 75 11.15 -11.68 5.96
CA ASN A 75 10.71 -12.15 4.65
C ASN A 75 10.96 -11.09 3.58
N THR A 76 10.62 -9.83 3.88
CA THR A 76 10.85 -8.70 2.99
C THR A 76 12.34 -8.49 2.75
N ALA A 77 13.18 -8.52 3.78
CA ALA A 77 14.64 -8.41 3.67
C ALA A 77 15.21 -9.52 2.79
N SER A 78 14.81 -10.76 3.04
CA SER A 78 15.25 -11.94 2.28
C SER A 78 14.85 -11.86 0.80
N LEU A 79 13.66 -11.33 0.50
CA LEU A 79 13.23 -11.09 -0.87
C LEU A 79 14.11 -10.03 -1.57
N LEU A 80 14.48 -8.97 -0.84
CA LEU A 80 15.34 -7.90 -1.37
C LEU A 80 16.80 -8.35 -1.52
N ASP A 81 17.30 -9.27 -0.69
CA ASP A 81 18.63 -9.86 -0.81
C ASP A 81 18.81 -10.69 -2.09
N GLY A 82 17.71 -11.16 -2.68
CA GLY A 82 17.71 -11.85 -3.97
C GLY A 82 17.85 -10.92 -5.18
N LEU A 83 17.96 -9.60 -4.98
CA LEU A 83 18.09 -8.64 -6.08
C LEU A 83 19.50 -8.69 -6.71
N PRO A 84 19.61 -8.54 -8.03
CA PRO A 84 20.90 -8.52 -8.72
C PRO A 84 21.72 -7.25 -8.43
N ASP A 85 21.07 -6.19 -7.95
CA ASP A 85 21.64 -4.87 -7.73
C ASP A 85 21.49 -4.50 -6.25
N PRO A 86 22.55 -4.63 -5.45
CA PRO A 86 22.49 -4.42 -4.00
C PRO A 86 22.24 -2.96 -3.62
N ASP A 87 22.60 -1.98 -4.47
CA ASP A 87 22.43 -0.57 -4.17
C ASP A 87 20.94 -0.17 -4.13
N LYS A 88 20.10 -0.88 -4.90
CA LYS A 88 18.64 -0.70 -4.83
C LYS A 88 18.06 -1.09 -3.47
N LYS A 89 18.66 -2.06 -2.77
CA LYS A 89 18.18 -2.45 -1.44
C LYS A 89 18.31 -1.30 -0.44
N GLU A 90 19.35 -0.47 -0.55
CA GLU A 90 19.58 0.69 0.33
C GLU A 90 18.48 1.77 0.20
N MET A 91 17.71 1.75 -0.89
CA MET A 91 16.54 2.61 -1.06
C MET A 91 15.34 2.16 -0.22
N VAL A 92 15.37 0.94 0.34
CA VAL A 92 14.31 0.42 1.20
C VAL A 92 14.69 0.54 2.68
N LYS A 93 13.84 1.18 3.47
CA LYS A 93 13.94 1.22 4.92
C LYS A 93 12.86 0.35 5.53
N LEU A 94 13.26 -0.80 6.08
CA LEU A 94 12.39 -1.68 6.86
C LEU A 94 12.27 -1.13 8.30
N ILE A 95 11.05 -1.01 8.82
CA ILE A 95 10.77 -0.40 10.12
C ILE A 95 9.80 -1.29 10.91
N ALA A 96 10.29 -1.86 12.01
CA ALA A 96 9.50 -2.63 12.96
C ALA A 96 8.57 -1.72 13.77
N THR A 97 7.40 -1.40 13.21
CA THR A 97 6.43 -0.51 13.83
C THR A 97 5.03 -0.72 13.27
N CYS A 98 4.03 -0.32 14.05
CA CYS A 98 2.67 -0.25 13.56
C CYS A 98 2.53 0.93 12.59
N HIS A 99 1.81 0.74 11.48
CA HIS A 99 1.51 1.81 10.53
C HIS A 99 0.85 3.04 11.15
N SER A 100 0.16 2.90 12.29
CA SER A 100 -0.39 4.04 13.05
C SER A 100 0.68 5.04 13.52
N LYS A 101 1.96 4.64 13.52
CA LYS A 101 3.12 5.48 13.87
C LYS A 101 3.85 6.03 12.65
N MET A 102 3.32 5.88 11.42
CA MET A 102 4.04 6.26 10.20
C MET A 102 4.55 7.72 10.22
N GLU A 103 3.73 8.67 10.65
CA GLU A 103 4.10 10.10 10.67
C GLU A 103 5.31 10.40 11.58
N VAL A 104 5.60 9.52 12.55
CA VAL A 104 6.76 9.65 13.43
C VAL A 104 8.02 9.09 12.79
N VAL A 105 7.90 8.04 11.97
CA VAL A 105 9.05 7.31 11.42
C VAL A 105 9.44 7.76 10.00
N ILE A 106 8.49 8.35 9.26
CA ILE A 106 8.77 9.00 7.97
C ILE A 106 9.35 10.39 8.23
N PRO A 107 10.56 10.71 7.70
CA PRO A 107 11.17 12.02 7.93
C PRO A 107 10.30 13.17 7.43
N ARG A 108 10.26 14.26 8.21
CA ARG A 108 9.56 15.49 7.80
C ARG A 108 10.19 16.07 6.53
N GLY A 109 9.35 16.63 5.67
CA GLY A 109 9.78 17.24 4.40
C GLY A 109 9.98 16.26 3.25
N VAL A 110 9.83 14.95 3.49
CA VAL A 110 9.79 13.95 2.43
C VAL A 110 8.46 14.07 1.68
N ASN A 111 8.54 14.20 0.36
CA ASN A 111 7.37 14.30 -0.50
C ASN A 111 6.86 12.90 -0.87
N VAL A 112 5.93 12.35 -0.09
CA VAL A 112 5.44 10.98 -0.27
C VAL A 112 4.43 10.94 -1.40
N ARG A 113 4.71 10.16 -2.45
CA ARG A 113 3.86 10.02 -3.64
C ARG A 113 2.80 8.93 -3.50
N LEU A 114 3.10 7.86 -2.77
CA LEU A 114 2.22 6.72 -2.56
C LEU A 114 2.32 6.23 -1.12
N VAL A 115 1.17 5.96 -0.51
CA VAL A 115 1.05 5.13 0.70
C VAL A 115 0.14 3.96 0.36
N ALA A 116 0.62 2.72 0.51
CA ALA A 116 -0.20 1.53 0.27
C ALA A 116 -0.41 0.72 1.54
N PHE A 117 -1.62 0.17 1.66
CA PHE A 117 -2.06 -0.73 2.71
C PHE A 117 -2.60 -2.01 2.07
N ASN A 118 -2.24 -3.15 2.65
CA ASN A 118 -2.74 -4.46 2.31
C ASN A 118 -3.29 -5.09 3.61
N LEU A 119 -4.53 -4.74 3.92
CA LEU A 119 -5.16 -4.91 5.23
C LEU A 119 -5.72 -6.31 5.41
N GLY A 120 -5.15 -7.03 6.38
CA GLY A 120 -5.56 -8.36 6.81
C GLY A 120 -4.45 -9.03 7.63
N TYR A 121 -4.11 -10.26 7.28
CA TYR A 121 -3.04 -11.02 7.95
C TYR A 121 -1.89 -11.37 6.99
N LEU A 122 -0.72 -11.67 7.57
CA LEU A 122 0.46 -12.14 6.84
C LEU A 122 0.21 -13.54 6.23
N PRO A 123 0.28 -13.73 4.91
CA PRO A 123 0.14 -15.05 4.31
C PRO A 123 1.26 -16.00 4.76
N GLY A 124 0.89 -17.14 5.36
CA GLY A 124 1.83 -18.11 5.92
C GLY A 124 2.30 -17.79 7.35
N GLY A 125 1.84 -16.68 7.94
CA GLY A 125 2.14 -16.29 9.32
C GLY A 125 1.02 -16.65 10.32
N ASP A 126 1.09 -16.04 11.50
CA ASP A 126 0.06 -16.16 12.54
C ASP A 126 -1.20 -15.39 12.14
N LYS A 127 -2.30 -16.11 11.90
CA LYS A 127 -3.58 -15.54 11.47
C LYS A 127 -4.30 -14.75 12.57
N THR A 128 -3.83 -14.80 13.81
CA THR A 128 -4.34 -13.96 14.90
C THR A 128 -3.75 -12.54 14.86
N LEU A 129 -2.61 -12.36 14.19
CA LEU A 129 -1.99 -11.06 13.96
C LEU A 129 -2.57 -10.44 12.69
N ILE A 130 -3.59 -9.62 12.90
CA ILE A 130 -4.32 -8.89 11.86
C ILE A 130 -4.11 -7.38 11.99
N THR A 131 -4.29 -6.65 10.89
CA THR A 131 -4.58 -5.22 10.94
C THR A 131 -5.89 -4.96 11.67
N LYS A 132 -6.00 -3.79 12.31
CA LYS A 132 -7.14 -3.44 13.17
C LYS A 132 -7.67 -2.06 12.81
N SER A 133 -8.99 -1.92 12.81
CA SER A 133 -9.72 -0.68 12.52
C SER A 133 -9.12 0.55 13.21
N ASP A 134 -8.90 0.51 14.52
CA ASP A 134 -8.38 1.66 15.28
C ASP A 134 -7.00 2.11 14.81
N THR A 135 -6.08 1.16 14.56
CA THR A 135 -4.73 1.48 14.09
C THR A 135 -4.71 1.89 12.63
N THR A 136 -5.59 1.31 11.81
CA THR A 136 -5.77 1.63 10.40
C THR A 136 -6.35 3.03 10.21
N GLN A 137 -7.33 3.44 11.02
CA GLN A 137 -7.85 4.81 11.05
C GLN A 137 -6.74 5.84 11.29
N LEU A 138 -5.96 5.66 12.35
CA LEU A 138 -4.84 6.55 12.68
C LEU A 138 -3.79 6.59 11.56
N ALA A 139 -3.54 5.46 10.91
CA ALA A 139 -2.63 5.36 9.77
C ALA A 139 -3.15 6.11 8.54
N MET A 140 -4.44 5.99 8.20
CA MET A 140 -5.03 6.69 7.06
C MET A 140 -5.02 8.21 7.27
N GLU A 141 -5.30 8.66 8.50
CA GLU A 141 -5.18 10.07 8.87
C GLU A 141 -3.74 10.56 8.71
N ALA A 142 -2.75 9.80 9.20
CA ALA A 142 -1.33 10.11 9.01
C ALA A 142 -0.95 10.13 7.52
N ALA A 143 -1.39 9.14 6.74
CA ALA A 143 -1.17 9.05 5.30
C ALA A 143 -1.72 10.29 4.59
N SER A 144 -2.91 10.78 4.96
CA SER A 144 -3.54 11.97 4.36
C SER A 144 -2.74 13.25 4.57
N ARG A 145 -2.02 13.35 5.70
CA ARG A 145 -1.16 14.49 6.03
C ARG A 145 0.16 14.44 5.26
N ILE A 146 0.79 13.27 5.16
CA ILE A 146 2.13 13.13 4.56
C ILE A 146 2.11 12.99 3.04
N VAL A 147 1.00 12.49 2.46
CA VAL A 147 0.92 12.32 1.01
C VAL A 147 0.87 13.67 0.30
N ALA A 148 1.67 13.78 -0.75
CA ALA A 148 1.79 14.95 -1.61
C ALA A 148 0.50 15.24 -2.39
N SER A 149 0.33 16.49 -2.82
CA SER A 149 -0.60 16.80 -3.91
C SER A 149 -0.23 16.00 -5.18
N GLY A 150 -1.25 15.45 -5.83
CA GLY A 150 -1.11 14.46 -6.91
C GLY A 150 -0.57 13.10 -6.45
N GLY A 151 -0.62 12.80 -5.16
CA GLY A 151 -0.26 11.51 -4.58
C GLY A 151 -1.47 10.61 -4.32
N LEU A 152 -1.20 9.36 -3.95
CA LEU A 152 -2.22 8.31 -3.80
C LEU A 152 -2.09 7.59 -2.45
N ILE A 153 -3.22 7.35 -1.81
CA ILE A 153 -3.36 6.36 -0.74
C ILE A 153 -4.14 5.18 -1.31
N SER A 154 -3.56 3.99 -1.28
CA SER A 154 -4.13 2.77 -1.84
C SER A 154 -4.37 1.75 -0.75
N MET A 155 -5.61 1.31 -0.56
CA MET A 155 -5.97 0.37 0.49
C MET A 155 -6.65 -0.85 -0.13
N LEU A 156 -6.00 -2.00 -0.02
CA LEU A 156 -6.59 -3.28 -0.39
C LEU A 156 -7.05 -3.98 0.89
N VAL A 157 -8.35 -4.22 1.03
CA VAL A 157 -8.96 -4.71 2.27
C VAL A 157 -9.46 -6.14 2.08
N TYR A 158 -8.91 -7.11 2.84
CA TYR A 158 -9.38 -8.50 2.84
C TYR A 158 -10.53 -8.68 3.83
N VAL A 159 -11.77 -8.59 3.38
CA VAL A 159 -12.95 -8.68 4.26
C VAL A 159 -13.31 -10.10 4.75
N GLY A 160 -12.62 -11.13 4.25
CA GLY A 160 -12.97 -12.53 4.47
C GLY A 160 -12.48 -13.17 5.78
N HIS A 161 -11.95 -12.38 6.72
CA HIS A 161 -11.46 -12.86 8.02
C HIS A 161 -12.14 -12.11 9.18
N PRO A 162 -12.10 -12.63 10.42
CA PRO A 162 -12.62 -11.92 11.59
C PRO A 162 -12.01 -10.52 11.71
N GLY A 163 -12.84 -9.49 11.89
CA GLY A 163 -12.42 -8.09 11.93
C GLY A 163 -12.27 -7.41 10.57
N GLY A 164 -12.27 -8.16 9.47
CA GLY A 164 -11.99 -7.61 8.13
C GLY A 164 -13.12 -6.73 7.58
N MET A 165 -14.38 -6.99 7.95
CA MET A 165 -15.51 -6.14 7.55
C MET A 165 -15.54 -4.85 8.37
N GLU A 166 -15.28 -4.93 9.67
CA GLU A 166 -15.19 -3.77 10.57
C GLU A 166 -14.03 -2.84 10.17
N GLU A 167 -12.93 -3.40 9.68
CA GLU A 167 -11.81 -2.62 9.14
C GLU A 167 -12.17 -1.98 7.79
N TYR A 168 -12.91 -2.69 6.92
CA TYR A 168 -13.44 -2.10 5.69
C TYR A 168 -14.40 -0.94 5.96
N ASP A 169 -15.33 -1.06 6.90
CA ASP A 169 -16.26 0.01 7.27
C ASP A 169 -15.51 1.27 7.74
N THR A 170 -14.38 1.08 8.42
CA THR A 170 -13.48 2.17 8.83
C THR A 170 -12.82 2.85 7.62
N VAL A 171 -12.32 2.06 6.67
CA VAL A 171 -11.73 2.57 5.42
C VAL A 171 -12.76 3.35 4.59
N GLU A 172 -13.96 2.79 4.42
CA GLU A 172 -15.04 3.45 3.67
C GLU A 172 -15.54 4.71 4.38
N GLY A 173 -15.69 4.66 5.70
CA GLY A 173 -16.05 5.82 6.52
C GLY A 173 -15.04 6.95 6.39
N PHE A 174 -13.75 6.65 6.50
CA PHE A 174 -12.68 7.64 6.29
C PHE A 174 -12.72 8.25 4.89
N ALA A 175 -12.72 7.41 3.84
CA ALA A 175 -12.64 7.87 2.45
C ALA A 175 -13.87 8.71 2.03
N SER A 176 -15.06 8.38 2.54
CA SER A 176 -16.31 9.07 2.21
C SER A 176 -16.47 10.44 2.89
N GLN A 177 -15.72 10.71 3.96
CA GLN A 177 -15.76 11.97 4.69
C GLN A 177 -14.76 13.01 4.17
N LEU A 178 -13.83 12.61 3.29
CA LEU A 178 -12.84 13.53 2.73
C LEU A 178 -13.49 14.58 1.82
N SER A 179 -13.00 15.82 1.93
CA SER A 179 -13.45 16.96 1.12
C SER A 179 -13.29 16.67 -0.38
N VAL A 180 -14.38 16.76 -1.13
CA VAL A 180 -14.39 16.57 -2.59
C VAL A 180 -13.59 17.63 -3.37
N ASN A 181 -13.23 18.74 -2.71
CA ASN A 181 -12.39 19.78 -3.30
C ASN A 181 -10.91 19.37 -3.31
N ASP A 182 -10.49 18.58 -2.32
CA ASP A 182 -9.10 18.22 -2.06
C ASP A 182 -8.80 16.76 -2.42
N TRP A 183 -9.83 15.90 -2.52
CA TRP A 183 -9.66 14.45 -2.68
C TRP A 183 -10.58 13.87 -3.74
N ILE A 184 -10.11 12.78 -4.36
CA ILE A 184 -10.91 11.90 -5.22
C ILE A 184 -10.80 10.48 -4.67
N CYS A 185 -11.92 9.93 -4.23
CA CYS A 185 -12.00 8.60 -3.64
C CYS A 185 -12.79 7.66 -4.55
N CYS A 186 -12.28 6.46 -4.84
CA CYS A 186 -13.00 5.44 -5.57
C CYS A 186 -12.79 4.05 -4.96
N LYS A 187 -13.75 3.15 -5.17
CA LYS A 187 -13.65 1.76 -4.75
C LYS A 187 -13.90 0.81 -5.92
N LEU A 188 -13.16 -0.28 -5.97
CA LEU A 188 -13.38 -1.41 -6.85
C LEU A 188 -13.79 -2.61 -5.99
N GLN A 189 -14.99 -3.10 -6.24
CA GLN A 189 -15.59 -4.20 -5.50
C GLN A 189 -16.31 -5.14 -6.47
N MET A 190 -16.11 -6.44 -6.29
CA MET A 190 -16.85 -7.47 -7.02
C MET A 190 -18.20 -7.71 -6.36
N LEU A 191 -19.30 -7.44 -7.07
CA LEU A 191 -20.65 -7.54 -6.49
C LEU A 191 -21.07 -8.97 -6.15
N ASN A 192 -20.67 -9.95 -6.97
CA ASN A 192 -21.02 -11.37 -6.78
C ASN A 192 -19.91 -12.19 -6.09
N ARG A 193 -18.86 -11.54 -5.57
CA ARG A 193 -17.78 -12.18 -4.82
C ARG A 193 -17.56 -11.42 -3.50
N PRO A 194 -18.46 -11.59 -2.52
CA PRO A 194 -18.50 -10.74 -1.32
C PRO A 194 -17.25 -10.85 -0.43
N LEU A 195 -16.50 -11.96 -0.53
CA LEU A 195 -15.25 -12.16 0.21
C LEU A 195 -14.00 -11.75 -0.59
N ALA A 196 -14.17 -11.27 -1.83
CA ALA A 196 -13.04 -10.79 -2.62
C ALA A 196 -12.50 -9.49 -2.00
N PRO A 197 -11.18 -9.24 -2.09
CA PRO A 197 -10.59 -8.02 -1.55
C PRO A 197 -11.18 -6.77 -2.22
N ILE A 198 -11.44 -5.74 -1.43
CA ILE A 198 -11.97 -4.46 -1.89
C ILE A 198 -10.80 -3.49 -2.02
N LEU A 199 -10.63 -2.89 -3.20
CA LEU A 199 -9.60 -1.89 -3.43
C LEU A 199 -10.22 -0.50 -3.30
N VAL A 200 -9.73 0.30 -2.36
CA VAL A 200 -10.09 1.71 -2.17
C VAL A 200 -8.88 2.57 -2.52
N LEU A 201 -9.09 3.58 -3.36
CA LEU A 201 -8.06 4.49 -3.84
C LEU A 201 -8.47 5.92 -3.47
N VAL A 202 -7.57 6.65 -2.84
CA VAL A 202 -7.79 8.02 -2.35
C VAL A 202 -6.67 8.90 -2.90
N CYS A 203 -6.99 9.68 -3.93
CA CYS A 203 -6.06 10.57 -4.62
C CYS A 203 -6.17 11.99 -4.07
N LYS A 204 -5.03 12.60 -3.72
CA LYS A 204 -4.96 14.00 -3.28
C LYS A 204 -4.79 14.91 -4.47
N ARG A 205 -5.61 15.96 -4.55
CA ARG A 205 -5.55 16.97 -5.61
C ARG A 205 -4.37 17.91 -5.46
#